data_AF-A0A812YFM3-F1
#
_entry.id   AF-A0A812YFM3-F1
#
_cell.length_a   1.000
_cell.length_b   1.000
_cell.length_c   1.000
_cell.angle_alpha   90.00
_cell.angle_beta   90.00
_cell.angle_gamma   90.00
#
_symmetry.space_group_name_H-M   'P 1'
#
loop_
_entity.id
_entity.type
_entity.pdbx_description
1 polymer ?
#
loop_
_entity_poly.entity_id
_entity_poly.type
_entity_poly.pdbx_seq_one_letter_code
_entity_poly.pdbx_strand_id
1 'polypeptide(L)'
;MLTTMNLSKLKVVPAALGYVALSTALAAFAFGFSGHMVPSGNIWLEWSIKTPLMCFFSFFILDAFRAHFRALAAQSSQLHNFELQKTRCWCCSVNHVHPATSQPLPCDRSILTRCLTAWFGSEQAFNDAIRSSVATALEQQLGYDAFPYTWVLLSTSPYLWSLMDDLASLVGSNGLREDAVRLLVRYPTYWLFTFPTVFTWGMILARFFRAKGRNCRAEFLRNVLVTAMTAPSILLFVFWEIWTRIAFERLVGSLIFLTSAVVGFLISRFFYHWHHGKGILQPNGSRS
;
A
#
# COMPACT_ATOMS: atom_id res chain seq x y z
N MET A 1 32.28 19.72 -15.85
CA MET A 1 32.42 19.38 -14.41
C MET A 1 31.07 19.55 -13.73
N LEU A 2 30.06 18.78 -14.16
CA LEU A 2 28.74 18.85 -13.55
C LEU A 2 28.71 17.92 -12.36
N THR A 3 28.59 18.58 -11.20
CA THR A 3 28.17 18.07 -9.92
C THR A 3 27.17 16.93 -10.11
N THR A 4 27.54 15.74 -9.68
CA THR A 4 26.65 14.58 -9.55
C THR A 4 25.33 15.07 -8.95
N MET A 5 24.25 15.09 -9.73
CA MET A 5 22.92 15.38 -9.20
C MET A 5 22.71 14.44 -8.03
N ASN A 6 22.57 15.00 -6.83
CA ASN A 6 22.38 14.20 -5.64
C ASN A 6 20.93 13.68 -5.62
N LEU A 7 20.68 12.65 -6.42
CA LEU A 7 19.38 11.99 -6.59
C LEU A 7 18.84 11.41 -5.29
N SER A 8 19.68 11.28 -4.25
CA SER A 8 19.23 10.91 -2.91
C SER A 8 18.24 11.92 -2.30
N LYS A 9 18.15 13.15 -2.84
CA LYS A 9 17.22 14.19 -2.38
C LYS A 9 15.86 14.19 -3.07
N LEU A 10 15.71 13.48 -4.19
CA LEU A 10 14.40 13.37 -4.83
C LEU A 10 13.50 12.56 -3.90
N LYS A 11 12.38 13.10 -3.44
CA LYS A 11 11.40 12.36 -2.63
C LYS A 11 10.12 12.21 -3.44
N VAL A 12 9.86 11.01 -3.93
CA VAL A 12 8.61 10.73 -4.65
C VAL A 12 7.55 10.27 -3.66
N VAL A 13 6.47 11.05 -3.53
CA VAL A 13 5.31 10.70 -2.68
C VAL A 13 4.14 10.36 -3.60
N PRO A 14 3.70 9.09 -3.68
CA PRO A 14 2.55 8.72 -4.47
C PRO A 14 1.27 9.29 -3.86
N ALA A 15 0.54 10.11 -4.62
CA ALA A 15 -0.77 10.63 -4.21
C ALA A 15 -1.78 9.52 -3.86
N ALA A 16 -1.65 8.35 -4.50
CA ALA A 16 -2.50 7.18 -4.24
C ALA A 16 -2.36 6.62 -2.81
N LEU A 17 -1.23 6.87 -2.11
CA LEU A 17 -1.06 6.41 -0.73
C LEU A 17 -2.08 7.02 0.23
N GLY A 18 -2.49 8.27 0.00
CA GLY A 18 -3.48 8.94 0.84
C GLY A 18 -4.83 8.23 0.82
N TYR A 19 -5.27 7.79 -0.36
CA TYR A 19 -6.51 7.03 -0.51
C TYR A 19 -6.42 5.67 0.19
N VAL A 20 -5.33 4.93 -0.01
CA VAL A 20 -5.09 3.64 0.67
C VAL A 20 -5.08 3.80 2.19
N ALA A 21 -4.37 4.82 2.71
CA ALA A 21 -4.27 5.09 4.13
C ALA A 21 -5.65 5.45 4.73
N LEU A 22 -6.42 6.30 4.04
CA LEU A 22 -7.76 6.68 4.48
C LEU A 22 -8.73 5.49 4.48
N SER A 23 -8.77 4.69 3.41
CA SER A 23 -9.60 3.48 3.37
C SER A 23 -9.22 2.49 4.45
N THR A 24 -7.93 2.35 4.75
CA THR A 24 -7.43 1.50 5.84
C THR A 24 -7.85 2.04 7.21
N ALA A 25 -7.77 3.35 7.43
CA ALA A 25 -8.20 3.99 8.68
C ALA A 25 -9.69 3.82 8.94
N LEU A 26 -10.52 4.00 7.91
CA LEU A 26 -11.96 3.75 8.00
C LEU A 26 -12.26 2.28 8.29
N ALA A 27 -11.54 1.35 7.67
CA ALA A 27 -11.69 -0.08 7.92
C ALA A 27 -11.31 -0.45 9.36
N ALA A 28 -10.18 0.05 9.84
CA ALA A 28 -9.68 -0.19 11.20
C ALA A 28 -10.64 0.40 12.26
N PHE A 29 -11.15 1.61 12.02
CA PHE A 29 -12.17 2.23 12.86
C PHE A 29 -13.44 1.39 12.90
N ALA A 30 -13.99 1.01 11.74
CA ALA A 30 -15.21 0.21 11.68
C ALA A 30 -15.04 -1.16 12.35
N PHE A 31 -13.87 -1.79 12.20
CA PHE A 31 -13.53 -3.04 12.87
C PHE A 31 -13.48 -2.88 14.40
N GLY A 32 -12.80 -1.87 14.93
CA GLY A 32 -12.78 -1.57 16.36
C GLY A 32 -14.17 -1.25 16.90
N PHE A 33 -14.87 -0.34 16.23
CA PHE A 33 -16.21 0.13 16.61
C PHE A 33 -17.26 -0.99 16.66
N SER A 34 -17.20 -1.94 15.72
CA SER A 34 -18.11 -3.10 15.72
C SER A 34 -18.00 -3.95 17.00
N GLY A 35 -16.86 -3.93 17.70
CA GLY A 35 -16.70 -4.60 18.98
C GLY A 35 -17.57 -4.00 20.09
N HIS A 36 -17.79 -2.69 20.08
CA HIS A 36 -18.63 -2.01 21.08
C HIS A 36 -20.13 -2.19 20.83
N MET A 37 -20.52 -2.48 19.58
CA MET A 37 -21.92 -2.67 19.20
C MET A 37 -22.45 -4.07 19.51
N VAL A 38 -21.56 -5.03 19.76
CA VAL A 38 -21.93 -6.42 20.02
C VAL A 38 -21.92 -6.68 21.53
N PRO A 39 -23.01 -7.23 22.11
CA PRO A 39 -23.03 -7.58 23.53
C PRO A 39 -21.85 -8.46 23.93
N SER A 40 -21.15 -8.07 24.99
CA SER A 40 -20.00 -8.80 25.51
C SER A 40 -20.36 -10.26 25.79
N GLY A 41 -19.62 -11.21 25.21
CA GLY A 41 -19.79 -12.64 25.47
C GLY A 41 -20.31 -13.46 24.29
N ASN A 42 -20.93 -12.84 23.27
CA ASN A 42 -21.32 -13.55 22.06
C ASN A 42 -20.22 -13.50 20.98
N ILE A 43 -19.20 -14.34 21.15
CA ILE A 43 -18.06 -14.44 20.22
C ILE A 43 -18.48 -14.71 18.77
N TRP A 44 -19.51 -15.53 18.56
CA TRP A 44 -19.96 -15.90 17.23
C TRP A 44 -20.63 -14.74 16.51
N LEU A 45 -21.45 -13.96 17.23
CA LEU A 45 -22.06 -12.74 16.69
C LEU A 45 -21.00 -11.66 16.41
N GLU A 46 -20.01 -11.52 17.27
CA GLU A 46 -18.90 -10.58 17.08
C GLU A 46 -18.18 -10.86 15.74
N TRP A 47 -17.77 -12.11 15.52
CA TRP A 47 -17.04 -12.48 14.31
C TRP A 47 -17.91 -12.59 13.06
N SER A 48 -19.21 -12.89 13.18
CA SER A 48 -20.13 -12.91 12.05
C SER A 48 -20.38 -11.51 11.47
N ILE A 49 -20.23 -10.46 12.28
CA ILE A 49 -20.30 -9.06 11.85
C ILE A 49 -18.93 -8.57 11.34
N LYS A 50 -17.86 -8.84 12.10
CA LYS A 50 -16.50 -8.37 11.76
C LYS A 50 -15.97 -8.98 10.46
N THR A 51 -16.25 -10.25 10.19
CA THR A 51 -15.67 -10.95 9.03
C THR A 51 -16.16 -10.39 7.69
N PRO A 52 -17.48 -10.23 7.45
CA PRO A 52 -17.99 -9.58 6.24
C PRO A 52 -17.48 -8.14 6.09
N LEU A 53 -17.39 -7.39 7.19
CA LEU A 53 -16.88 -6.03 7.20
C LEU A 53 -15.41 -5.98 6.75
N MET A 54 -14.56 -6.87 7.28
CA MET A 54 -13.17 -7.00 6.85
C MET A 54 -13.06 -7.34 5.36
N CYS A 55 -13.87 -8.29 4.86
CA CYS A 55 -13.89 -8.63 3.44
C CYS A 55 -14.32 -7.44 2.56
N PHE A 56 -15.35 -6.71 2.97
CA PHE A 56 -15.84 -5.52 2.27
C PHE A 56 -14.78 -4.43 2.18
N PHE A 57 -14.13 -4.07 3.29
CA PHE A 57 -13.06 -3.06 3.25
C PHE A 57 -11.80 -3.55 2.51
N SER A 58 -11.47 -4.83 2.63
CA SER A 58 -10.35 -5.43 1.89
C SER A 58 -10.53 -5.25 0.39
N PHE A 59 -11.76 -5.35 -0.14
CA PHE A 59 -12.05 -5.09 -1.55
C PHE A 59 -11.58 -3.69 -1.99
N PHE A 60 -11.92 -2.64 -1.25
CA PHE A 60 -11.53 -1.26 -1.61
C PHE A 60 -10.03 -1.03 -1.47
N ILE A 61 -9.43 -1.56 -0.39
CA ILE A 61 -7.98 -1.45 -0.15
C ILE A 61 -7.20 -2.15 -1.27
N LEU A 62 -7.64 -3.33 -1.70
CA LEU A 62 -7.00 -4.10 -2.77
C LEU A 62 -7.18 -3.44 -4.15
N ASP A 63 -8.35 -2.86 -4.42
CA ASP A 63 -8.57 -2.03 -5.63
C ASP A 63 -7.62 -0.83 -5.66
N ALA A 64 -7.48 -0.13 -4.53
CA ALA A 64 -6.56 0.99 -4.37
C ALA A 64 -5.10 0.58 -4.63
N PHE A 65 -4.67 -0.55 -4.06
CA PHE A 65 -3.32 -1.08 -4.30
C PHE A 65 -3.09 -1.46 -5.77
N ARG A 66 -4.07 -2.10 -6.43
CA ARG A 66 -3.98 -2.42 -7.85
C ARG A 66 -3.88 -1.16 -8.71
N ALA A 67 -4.68 -0.13 -8.41
CA ALA A 67 -4.61 1.16 -9.08
C ALA A 67 -3.22 1.80 -8.88
N HIS A 68 -2.69 1.77 -7.65
CA HIS A 68 -1.36 2.26 -7.33
C HIS A 68 -0.26 1.53 -8.12
N PHE A 69 -0.25 0.19 -8.12
CA PHE A 69 0.72 -0.59 -8.88
C PHE A 69 0.66 -0.35 -10.39
N ARG A 70 -0.53 -0.10 -10.94
CA ARG A 70 -0.70 0.28 -12.35
C ARG A 70 -0.12 1.66 -12.64
N ALA A 71 -0.37 2.63 -11.76
CA ALA A 71 0.20 3.97 -11.88
C ALA A 71 1.74 3.93 -11.83
N LEU A 72 2.31 3.15 -10.91
CA LEU A 72 3.76 2.94 -10.84
C LEU A 72 4.32 2.31 -12.12
N ALA A 73 3.67 1.28 -12.65
CA ALA A 73 4.09 0.64 -13.90
C ALA A 73 4.01 1.61 -15.09
N ALA A 74 2.98 2.45 -15.16
CA ALA A 74 2.83 3.46 -16.20
C ALA A 74 3.91 4.55 -16.09
N GLN A 75 4.20 5.05 -14.88
CA GLN A 75 5.24 6.04 -14.64
C GLN A 75 6.64 5.49 -14.96
N SER A 76 6.96 4.28 -14.49
CA SER A 76 8.21 3.60 -14.84
C SER A 76 8.35 3.46 -16.36
N SER A 77 7.30 3.01 -17.05
CA SER A 77 7.30 2.92 -18.53
C SER A 77 7.49 4.27 -19.22
N GLN A 78 6.87 5.35 -18.71
CA GLN A 78 7.05 6.69 -19.25
C GLN A 78 8.49 7.21 -19.07
N LEU A 79 9.13 6.90 -17.94
CA LEU A 79 10.53 7.27 -17.69
C LEU A 79 11.50 6.47 -18.59
N HIS A 80 11.29 5.16 -18.72
CA HIS A 80 12.11 4.31 -19.60
C HIS A 80 12.02 4.70 -21.08
N ASN A 81 10.85 5.18 -21.52
CA ASN A 81 10.62 5.63 -22.90
C ASN A 81 10.73 7.16 -23.07
N PHE A 82 11.26 7.86 -22.07
CA PHE A 82 11.33 9.31 -22.10
C PHE A 82 12.25 9.80 -23.22
N GLU A 83 11.80 10.80 -23.97
CA GLU A 83 12.60 11.53 -24.97
C GLU A 83 12.20 12.99 -24.94
N LEU A 84 13.17 13.89 -24.78
CA LEU A 84 12.93 15.32 -24.76
C LEU A 84 12.18 15.80 -26.02
N GLN A 85 12.52 15.31 -27.22
CA GLN A 85 11.78 15.64 -28.46
C GLN A 85 10.30 15.24 -28.46
N LYS A 86 9.91 14.19 -27.72
CA LYS A 86 8.51 13.73 -27.66
C LYS A 86 7.67 14.53 -26.65
N THR A 87 8.29 15.33 -25.79
CA THR A 87 7.58 16.15 -24.79
C THR A 87 6.76 17.25 -25.46
N ARG A 88 5.55 17.54 -24.98
CA ARG A 88 4.72 18.62 -25.51
C ARG A 88 4.79 19.85 -24.61
N CYS A 89 5.24 20.97 -25.17
CA CYS A 89 5.18 22.28 -24.52
C CYS A 89 3.87 22.99 -24.90
N TRP A 90 3.35 23.85 -24.03
CA TRP A 90 2.13 24.61 -24.31
C TRP A 90 2.29 25.49 -25.56
N CYS A 91 3.42 26.17 -25.72
CA CYS A 91 3.71 26.99 -26.90
C CYS A 91 3.56 26.20 -28.22
N CYS A 92 3.98 24.93 -28.27
CA CYS A 92 3.82 24.09 -29.45
C CYS A 92 2.35 23.71 -29.71
N SER A 93 1.53 23.58 -28.65
CA SER A 93 0.09 23.25 -28.80
C SER A 93 -0.74 24.40 -29.37
N VAL A 94 -0.24 25.64 -29.29
CA VAL A 94 -0.86 26.85 -29.85
C VAL A 94 -0.11 27.35 -31.09
N ASN A 95 0.65 26.49 -31.77
CA ASN A 95 1.45 26.82 -32.97
C ASN A 95 2.37 28.04 -32.78
N HIS A 96 2.92 28.23 -31.58
CA HIS A 96 3.76 29.38 -31.24
C HIS A 96 3.08 30.75 -31.43
N VAL A 97 1.76 30.83 -31.27
CA VAL A 97 0.99 32.09 -31.30
C VAL A 97 0.14 32.20 -30.04
N HIS A 98 0.26 33.32 -29.32
CA HIS A 98 -0.51 33.54 -28.10
C HIS A 98 -2.00 33.75 -28.43
N PRO A 99 -2.93 32.95 -27.87
CA PRO A 99 -4.32 32.92 -28.33
C PRO A 99 -5.10 34.22 -28.08
N ALA A 100 -4.71 35.03 -27.09
CA ALA A 100 -5.42 36.27 -26.77
C ALA A 100 -4.83 37.53 -27.44
N THR A 101 -3.54 37.51 -27.78
CA THR A 101 -2.83 38.70 -28.28
C THR A 101 -2.37 38.55 -29.72
N SER A 102 -2.47 37.34 -30.29
CA SER A 102 -1.97 36.97 -31.61
C SER A 102 -0.47 37.23 -31.82
N GLN A 103 0.29 37.42 -30.73
CA GLN A 103 1.74 37.64 -30.80
C GLN A 103 2.50 36.32 -30.91
N PRO A 104 3.63 36.30 -31.66
CA PRO A 104 4.48 35.11 -31.74
C PRO A 104 5.11 34.80 -30.37
N LEU A 105 5.09 33.51 -29.99
CA LEU A 105 5.67 32.99 -28.76
C LEU A 105 7.01 32.30 -29.04
N PRO A 106 8.06 32.55 -28.23
CA PRO A 106 9.27 31.74 -28.31
C PRO A 106 8.96 30.28 -27.98
N CYS A 107 9.72 29.35 -28.58
CA CYS A 107 9.55 27.93 -28.32
C CYS A 107 10.24 27.54 -27.01
N ASP A 108 9.45 27.25 -25.96
CA ASP A 108 9.98 26.77 -24.68
C ASP A 108 10.85 25.52 -24.84
N ARG A 109 10.51 24.64 -25.79
CA ARG A 109 11.32 23.44 -26.06
C ARG A 109 12.73 23.81 -26.51
N SER A 110 12.89 24.77 -27.42
CA SER A 110 14.23 25.14 -27.92
C SER A 110 15.08 25.77 -26.82
N ILE A 111 14.45 26.56 -25.94
CA ILE A 111 15.09 27.14 -24.76
C ILE A 111 15.54 26.02 -23.81
N LEU A 112 14.64 25.10 -23.45
CA LEU A 112 14.95 23.96 -22.58
C LEU A 112 16.04 23.07 -23.17
N THR A 113 15.98 22.73 -24.46
CA THR A 113 17.02 21.92 -25.12
C THR A 113 18.39 22.59 -25.04
N ARG A 114 18.49 23.91 -25.21
CA ARG A 114 19.76 24.65 -25.06
C ARG A 114 20.27 24.59 -23.62
N CYS A 115 19.41 24.84 -22.64
CA CYS A 115 19.78 24.76 -21.22
C CYS A 115 20.22 23.33 -20.83
N LEU A 116 19.45 22.32 -21.21
CA LEU A 116 19.76 20.92 -20.95
C LEU A 116 21.04 20.48 -21.66
N THR A 117 21.29 20.93 -22.89
CA THR A 117 22.56 20.65 -23.58
C THR A 117 23.74 21.31 -22.88
N ALA A 118 23.57 22.54 -22.38
CA ALA A 118 24.60 23.19 -21.58
C ALA A 118 24.87 22.46 -20.25
N TRP A 119 23.84 21.86 -19.64
CA TRP A 119 23.95 21.14 -18.36
C TRP A 119 24.32 19.66 -18.49
N PHE A 120 24.02 18.98 -19.59
CA PHE A 120 24.26 17.54 -19.74
C PHE A 120 25.25 17.24 -20.86
N GLY A 121 25.73 18.26 -21.57
CA GLY A 121 26.60 18.14 -22.74
C GLY A 121 25.86 17.78 -24.01
N SER A 122 24.76 17.03 -23.91
CA SER A 122 23.88 16.71 -25.04
C SER A 122 22.46 16.35 -24.59
N GLU A 123 21.51 16.41 -25.52
CA GLU A 123 20.15 15.91 -25.30
C GLU A 123 20.14 14.40 -24.99
N GLN A 124 21.00 13.63 -25.67
CA GLN A 124 21.09 12.18 -25.46
C GLN A 124 21.54 11.85 -24.03
N ALA A 125 22.57 12.53 -23.54
CA ALA A 125 23.06 12.37 -22.16
C ALA A 125 21.97 12.72 -21.12
N PHE A 126 21.15 13.74 -21.40
CA PHE A 126 19.99 14.05 -20.55
C PHE A 126 18.94 12.94 -20.57
N ASN A 127 18.54 12.46 -21.75
CA ASN A 127 17.56 11.37 -21.88
C ASN A 127 18.05 10.11 -21.15
N ASP A 128 19.33 9.76 -21.29
CA ASP A 128 19.93 8.61 -20.63
C ASP A 128 20.00 8.79 -19.11
N ALA A 129 20.27 10.00 -18.62
CA ALA A 129 20.22 10.32 -17.19
C ALA A 129 18.80 10.16 -16.61
N ILE A 130 17.76 10.59 -17.33
CA ILE A 130 16.36 10.39 -16.91
C ILE A 130 15.98 8.90 -16.92
N ARG A 131 16.25 8.21 -18.02
CA ARG A 131 15.90 6.78 -18.21
C ARG A 131 16.61 5.86 -17.23
N SER A 132 17.86 6.16 -16.88
CA SER A 132 18.62 5.37 -15.92
C SER A 132 18.35 5.81 -14.49
N SER A 133 18.71 7.04 -14.17
CA SER A 133 18.93 7.46 -12.80
C SER A 133 17.62 7.86 -12.10
N VAL A 134 16.72 8.54 -12.82
CA VAL A 134 15.40 8.88 -12.28
C VAL A 134 14.49 7.65 -12.22
N ALA A 135 14.51 6.79 -13.24
CA ALA A 135 13.75 5.54 -13.22
C ALA A 135 14.22 4.62 -12.08
N THR A 136 15.54 4.46 -11.91
CA THR A 136 16.11 3.67 -10.81
C THR A 136 15.77 4.27 -9.46
N ALA A 137 15.86 5.59 -9.29
CA ALA A 137 15.46 6.25 -8.05
C ALA A 137 13.96 6.05 -7.74
N LEU A 138 13.09 6.14 -8.75
CA LEU A 138 11.66 5.87 -8.62
C LEU A 138 11.42 4.42 -8.18
N GLU A 139 12.08 3.45 -8.81
CA GLU A 139 11.97 2.03 -8.50
C GLU A 139 12.54 1.69 -7.11
N GLN A 140 13.62 2.34 -6.69
CA GLN A 140 14.18 2.17 -5.35
C GLN A 140 13.25 2.75 -4.27
N GLN A 141 12.65 3.92 -4.50
CA GLN A 141 11.80 4.58 -3.52
C GLN A 141 10.39 3.99 -3.43
N LEU A 142 9.83 3.51 -4.55
CA LEU A 142 8.44 3.05 -4.63
C LEU A 142 8.30 1.54 -4.83
N GLY A 143 9.36 0.86 -5.27
CA GLY A 143 9.31 -0.55 -5.69
C GLY A 143 9.55 -1.56 -4.57
N TYR A 144 10.26 -1.17 -3.50
CA TYR A 144 10.60 -2.08 -2.40
C TYR A 144 9.44 -2.30 -1.42
N ASP A 145 8.81 -1.24 -0.95
CA ASP A 145 7.64 -1.30 -0.07
C ASP A 145 6.59 -0.30 -0.58
N ALA A 146 5.64 -0.79 -1.39
CA ALA A 146 4.55 0.06 -1.90
C ALA A 146 3.71 0.68 -0.78
N PHE A 147 3.73 0.08 0.40
CA PHE A 147 3.15 0.63 1.61
C PHE A 147 4.05 0.28 2.79
N PRO A 148 4.89 1.20 3.27
CA PRO A 148 5.82 0.92 4.36
C PRO A 148 5.09 0.46 5.62
N TYR A 149 5.72 -0.40 6.41
CA TYR A 149 5.13 -0.94 7.65
C TYR A 149 4.60 0.15 8.59
N THR A 150 5.34 1.26 8.71
CA THR A 150 4.94 2.42 9.51
C THR A 150 3.63 3.05 9.02
N TRP A 151 3.39 3.06 7.70
CA TRP A 151 2.12 3.53 7.14
C TRP A 151 0.97 2.57 7.44
N VAL A 152 1.21 1.25 7.45
CA VAL A 152 0.20 0.27 7.92
C VAL A 152 -0.16 0.53 9.37
N LEU A 153 0.83 0.68 10.24
CA LEU A 153 0.58 0.93 11.66
C LEU A 153 -0.15 2.25 11.89
N LEU A 154 0.27 3.31 11.22
CA LEU A 154 -0.37 4.63 11.34
C LEU A 154 -1.80 4.59 10.80
N SER A 155 -2.02 3.98 9.64
CA SER A 155 -3.37 3.91 9.06
C SER A 155 -4.30 2.98 9.83
N THR A 156 -3.79 1.98 10.53
CA THR A 156 -4.60 1.09 11.38
C THR A 156 -4.68 1.54 12.84
N SER A 157 -4.09 2.70 13.20
CA SER A 157 -4.12 3.22 14.57
C SER A 157 -5.52 3.47 15.15
N PRO A 158 -6.59 3.78 14.37
CA PRO A 158 -7.94 3.91 14.94
C PRO A 158 -8.42 2.64 15.65
N TYR A 159 -7.89 1.47 15.29
CA TYR A 159 -8.17 0.24 16.02
C TYR A 159 -7.64 0.27 17.46
N LEU A 160 -6.49 0.91 17.71
CA LEU A 160 -5.98 1.09 19.08
C LEU A 160 -6.85 2.02 19.92
N TRP A 161 -7.59 2.94 19.30
CA TRP A 161 -8.50 3.79 20.07
C TRP A 161 -9.62 2.97 20.71
N SER A 162 -10.13 1.95 20.01
CA SER A 162 -11.10 1.02 20.61
C SER A 162 -10.52 0.23 21.80
N LEU A 163 -9.21 -0.09 21.79
CA LEU A 163 -8.53 -0.66 22.95
C LEU A 163 -8.57 0.30 24.14
N MET A 164 -8.31 1.60 23.92
CA MET A 164 -8.30 2.59 24.98
C MET A 164 -9.68 2.73 25.62
N ASP A 165 -10.73 2.72 24.81
CA ASP A 165 -12.12 2.78 25.28
C ASP A 165 -12.49 1.52 26.09
N ASP A 166 -12.12 0.33 25.61
CA ASP A 166 -12.36 -0.94 26.32
C ASP A 166 -11.59 -0.99 27.65
N LEU A 167 -10.34 -0.54 27.67
CA LEU A 167 -9.52 -0.48 28.88
C LEU A 167 -10.08 0.52 29.91
N ALA A 168 -10.51 1.70 29.46
CA ALA A 168 -11.11 2.70 30.34
C ALA A 168 -12.37 2.15 31.02
N SER A 169 -13.22 1.44 30.26
CA SER A 169 -14.42 0.77 30.77
C SER A 169 -14.11 -0.31 31.81
N LEU A 170 -13.08 -1.13 31.57
CA LEU A 170 -12.66 -2.18 32.50
C LEU A 170 -12.06 -1.64 33.80
N VAL A 171 -11.19 -0.64 33.70
CA VAL A 171 -10.54 -0.03 34.86
C VAL A 171 -11.57 0.62 35.79
N GLY A 172 -12.58 1.28 35.23
CA GLY A 172 -13.64 1.93 36.01
C GLY A 172 -14.57 0.96 36.74
N SER A 173 -14.73 -0.28 36.26
CA SER A 173 -15.73 -1.21 36.81
C SER A 173 -15.21 -2.13 37.91
N ASN A 174 -13.95 -2.61 37.86
CA ASN A 174 -13.52 -3.71 38.74
C ASN A 174 -12.01 -3.75 39.10
N GLY A 175 -11.25 -2.68 38.87
CA GLY A 175 -9.79 -2.67 39.05
C GLY A 175 -9.02 -3.48 37.98
N LEU A 176 -7.69 -3.46 38.02
CA LEU A 176 -6.80 -4.14 37.06
C LEU A 176 -6.90 -5.68 37.17
N ARG A 177 -7.92 -6.26 36.51
CA ARG A 177 -8.14 -7.70 36.39
C ARG A 177 -7.32 -8.30 35.24
N GLU A 178 -7.19 -9.63 35.27
CA GLU A 178 -6.60 -10.45 34.19
C GLU A 178 -7.16 -10.11 32.79
N ASP A 179 -8.43 -9.70 32.71
CA ASP A 179 -9.07 -9.29 31.45
C ASP A 179 -8.40 -8.06 30.81
N ALA A 180 -7.88 -7.11 31.60
CA ALA A 180 -7.17 -5.95 31.08
C ALA A 180 -5.83 -6.37 30.47
N VAL A 181 -5.08 -7.26 31.14
CA VAL A 181 -3.83 -7.83 30.61
C VAL A 181 -4.09 -8.56 29.29
N ARG A 182 -5.19 -9.33 29.22
CA ARG A 182 -5.60 -10.02 28.00
C ARG A 182 -5.82 -9.06 26.83
N LEU A 183 -6.53 -7.95 27.06
CA LEU A 183 -6.75 -6.94 26.00
C LEU A 183 -5.46 -6.27 25.56
N LEU A 184 -4.59 -5.92 26.52
CA LEU A 184 -3.26 -5.35 26.27
C LEU A 184 -2.34 -6.26 25.47
N VAL A 185 -2.54 -7.58 25.51
CA VAL A 185 -1.82 -8.51 24.64
C VAL A 185 -2.48 -8.60 23.27
N ARG A 186 -3.81 -8.81 23.22
CA ARG A 186 -4.49 -9.15 21.96
C ARG A 186 -4.60 -7.98 20.97
N TYR A 187 -4.98 -6.79 21.41
CA TYR A 187 -5.17 -5.66 20.49
C TYR A 187 -3.85 -5.23 19.84
N PRO A 188 -2.74 -5.05 20.58
CA PRO A 188 -1.44 -4.81 19.97
C PRO A 188 -0.99 -5.97 19.07
N THR A 189 -1.34 -7.22 19.38
CA THR A 189 -1.05 -8.34 18.48
C THR A 189 -1.73 -8.16 17.12
N TYR A 190 -3.02 -7.80 17.12
CA TYR A 190 -3.75 -7.52 15.89
C TYR A 190 -3.13 -6.37 15.10
N TRP A 191 -2.84 -5.27 15.80
CA TRP A 191 -2.31 -4.05 15.21
C TRP A 191 -0.90 -4.23 14.64
N LEU A 192 0.02 -4.85 15.40
CA LEU A 192 1.43 -4.97 15.05
C LEU A 192 1.72 -6.11 14.08
N PHE A 193 0.95 -7.20 14.12
CA PHE A 193 1.29 -8.43 13.39
C PHE A 193 0.18 -8.90 12.46
N THR A 194 -1.07 -8.99 12.94
CA THR A 194 -2.16 -9.56 12.13
C THR A 194 -2.53 -8.68 10.94
N PHE A 195 -2.82 -7.38 11.15
CA PHE A 195 -3.15 -6.49 10.04
C PHE A 195 -1.98 -6.41 9.04
N PRO A 196 -0.73 -6.15 9.43
CA PRO A 196 0.39 -6.15 8.49
C PRO A 196 0.56 -7.45 7.71
N THR A 197 0.28 -8.61 8.32
CA THR A 197 0.32 -9.90 7.64
C THR A 197 -0.74 -9.99 6.54
N VAL A 198 -2.01 -9.67 6.86
CA VAL A 198 -3.11 -9.68 5.88
C VAL A 198 -2.84 -8.68 4.76
N PHE A 199 -2.37 -7.48 5.09
CA PHE A 199 -1.98 -6.46 4.11
C PHE A 199 -0.87 -6.95 3.18
N THR A 200 0.14 -7.64 3.72
CA THR A 200 1.26 -8.17 2.94
C THR A 200 0.77 -9.18 1.90
N TRP A 201 -0.07 -10.14 2.31
CA TRP A 201 -0.67 -11.11 1.39
C TRP A 201 -1.55 -10.43 0.33
N GLY A 202 -2.38 -9.48 0.76
CA GLY A 202 -3.22 -8.69 -0.13
C GLY A 202 -2.41 -7.92 -1.18
N MET A 203 -1.31 -7.27 -0.77
CA MET A 203 -0.42 -6.53 -1.66
C MET A 203 0.28 -7.43 -2.67
N ILE A 204 0.76 -8.61 -2.24
CA ILE A 204 1.36 -9.62 -3.15
C ILE A 204 0.37 -10.00 -4.25
N LEU A 205 -0.87 -10.33 -3.87
CA LEU A 205 -1.93 -10.70 -4.81
C LEU A 205 -2.33 -9.52 -5.71
N ALA A 206 -2.54 -8.32 -5.14
CA ALA A 206 -2.83 -7.10 -5.89
C ALA A 206 -1.77 -6.80 -6.95
N ARG A 207 -0.49 -7.04 -6.62
CA ARG A 207 0.63 -6.89 -7.56
C ARG A 207 0.59 -7.94 -8.67
N PHE A 208 0.35 -9.21 -8.37
CA PHE A 208 0.25 -10.26 -9.39
C PHE A 208 -0.89 -10.01 -10.37
N PHE A 209 -2.04 -9.54 -9.88
CA PHE A 209 -3.23 -9.30 -10.70
C PHE A 209 -3.35 -7.86 -11.22
N ARG A 210 -2.28 -7.04 -11.14
CA ARG A 210 -2.31 -5.60 -11.50
C ARG A 210 -2.61 -5.29 -12.97
N ALA A 211 -2.62 -6.29 -13.85
CA ALA A 211 -2.90 -6.07 -15.27
C ALA A 211 -4.23 -5.32 -15.45
N LYS A 212 -4.25 -4.32 -16.35
CA LYS A 212 -5.46 -3.57 -16.68
C LYS A 212 -6.46 -4.49 -17.40
N GLY A 213 -7.71 -4.45 -16.98
CA GLY A 213 -8.83 -5.11 -17.62
C GLY A 213 -9.25 -4.37 -18.88
N ARG A 214 -9.89 -5.08 -19.81
CA ARG A 214 -10.39 -4.49 -21.06
C ARG A 214 -11.61 -3.58 -20.82
N ASN A 215 -12.35 -3.81 -19.74
CA ASN A 215 -13.62 -3.16 -19.44
C ASN A 215 -13.94 -3.25 -17.93
N CYS A 216 -14.85 -2.38 -17.44
CA CYS A 216 -15.14 -2.22 -16.01
C CYS A 216 -15.56 -3.52 -15.30
N ARG A 217 -16.36 -4.38 -15.96
CA ARG A 217 -16.77 -5.68 -15.39
C ARG A 217 -15.58 -6.60 -15.12
N ALA A 218 -14.60 -6.62 -16.02
CA ALA A 218 -13.40 -7.44 -15.85
C ALA A 218 -12.52 -6.93 -14.70
N GLU A 219 -12.46 -5.61 -14.48
CA GLU A 219 -11.77 -5.02 -13.31
C GLU A 219 -12.48 -5.39 -12.01
N PHE A 220 -13.81 -5.25 -11.96
CA PHE A 220 -14.59 -5.65 -10.79
C PHE A 220 -14.41 -7.12 -10.45
N LEU A 221 -14.52 -8.03 -11.42
CA LEU A 221 -14.31 -9.46 -11.22
C LEU A 221 -12.88 -9.78 -10.75
N ARG A 222 -11.87 -9.07 -11.26
CA ARG A 222 -10.49 -9.21 -10.77
C ARG A 222 -10.36 -8.74 -9.32
N ASN A 223 -11.01 -7.64 -8.93
CA ASN A 223 -11.01 -7.18 -7.54
C ASN A 223 -11.70 -8.18 -6.61
N VAL A 224 -12.83 -8.75 -7.03
CA VAL A 224 -13.51 -9.84 -6.31
C VAL A 224 -12.61 -11.05 -6.18
N LEU A 225 -11.94 -11.47 -7.26
CA LEU A 225 -11.01 -12.60 -7.24
C LEU A 225 -9.85 -12.37 -6.27
N VAL A 226 -9.18 -11.20 -6.33
CA VAL A 226 -8.06 -10.87 -5.42
C VAL A 226 -8.54 -10.84 -3.97
N THR A 227 -9.73 -10.30 -3.72
CA THR A 227 -10.34 -10.29 -2.38
C THR A 227 -10.64 -11.71 -1.89
N ALA A 228 -11.24 -12.55 -2.74
CA ALA A 228 -11.53 -13.95 -2.45
C ALA A 228 -10.25 -14.75 -2.19
N MET A 229 -9.15 -14.46 -2.89
CA MET A 229 -7.85 -15.08 -2.64
C MET A 229 -7.17 -14.58 -1.35
N THR A 230 -7.51 -13.37 -0.88
CA THR A 230 -7.02 -12.82 0.39
C THR A 230 -7.83 -13.33 1.57
N ALA A 231 -9.12 -13.62 1.38
CA ALA A 231 -10.05 -14.07 2.42
C ALA A 231 -9.57 -15.28 3.24
N PRO A 232 -8.93 -16.32 2.67
CA PRO A 232 -8.37 -17.42 3.46
C PRO A 232 -7.40 -16.96 4.56
N SER A 233 -6.58 -15.94 4.31
CA SER A 233 -5.67 -15.40 5.34
C SER A 233 -6.45 -14.76 6.48
N ILE A 234 -7.51 -14.02 6.18
CA ILE A 234 -8.41 -13.41 7.17
C ILE A 234 -9.11 -14.51 7.97
N LEU A 235 -9.73 -15.48 7.28
CA LEU A 235 -10.44 -16.59 7.90
C LEU A 235 -9.53 -17.44 8.78
N LEU A 236 -8.28 -17.65 8.38
CA LEU A 236 -7.29 -18.36 9.20
C LEU A 236 -7.03 -17.63 10.51
N PHE A 237 -6.83 -16.31 10.48
CA PHE A 237 -6.65 -15.51 11.71
C PHE A 237 -7.90 -15.47 12.58
N VAL A 238 -9.09 -15.36 11.99
CA VAL A 238 -10.38 -15.39 12.71
C VAL A 238 -10.56 -16.74 13.38
N PHE A 239 -10.36 -17.82 12.63
CA PHE A 239 -10.45 -19.19 13.15
C PHE A 239 -9.44 -19.40 14.29
N TRP A 240 -8.19 -18.97 14.09
CA TRP A 240 -7.13 -19.10 15.08
C TRP A 240 -7.43 -18.30 16.36
N GLU A 241 -7.97 -17.10 16.24
CA GLU A 241 -8.42 -16.30 17.37
C GLU A 241 -9.54 -17.01 18.15
N ILE A 242 -10.59 -17.46 17.45
CA ILE A 242 -11.73 -18.14 18.07
C ILE A 242 -11.24 -19.40 18.78
N TRP A 243 -10.41 -20.20 18.11
CA TRP A 243 -9.84 -21.42 18.66
C TRP A 243 -9.04 -21.14 19.93
N THR A 244 -8.12 -20.16 19.91
CA THR A 244 -7.30 -19.83 21.09
C THR A 244 -8.12 -19.26 22.26
N ARG A 245 -9.28 -18.62 21.99
CA ARG A 245 -10.22 -18.18 23.06
C ARG A 245 -10.96 -19.35 23.71
N ILE A 246 -11.30 -20.38 22.93
CA ILE A 246 -12.12 -21.50 23.40
C ILE A 246 -11.25 -22.59 24.05
N ALA A 247 -10.11 -22.92 23.44
CA ALA A 247 -9.33 -24.10 23.79
C ALA A 247 -8.37 -23.90 24.99
N PHE A 248 -8.02 -22.67 25.34
CA PHE A 248 -7.00 -22.37 26.35
C PHE A 248 -7.51 -21.41 27.42
N GLU A 249 -6.90 -21.47 28.60
CA GLU A 249 -7.10 -20.46 29.64
C GLU A 249 -6.79 -19.05 29.11
N ARG A 250 -7.47 -18.05 29.66
CA ARG A 250 -7.57 -16.70 29.08
C ARG A 250 -6.24 -16.07 28.68
N LEU A 251 -5.26 -16.08 29.59
CA LEU A 251 -3.95 -15.48 29.33
C LEU A 251 -3.10 -16.34 28.39
N VAL A 252 -3.07 -17.65 28.63
CA VAL A 252 -2.31 -18.64 27.84
C VAL A 252 -2.72 -18.58 26.36
N GLY A 253 -4.02 -18.58 26.07
CA GLY A 253 -4.52 -18.46 24.71
C GLY A 253 -4.09 -17.17 24.01
N SER A 254 -3.94 -16.07 24.75
CA SER A 254 -3.48 -14.79 24.20
C SER A 254 -2.00 -14.79 23.84
N LEU A 255 -1.17 -15.46 24.65
CA LEU A 255 0.26 -15.65 24.35
C LEU A 255 0.48 -16.60 23.16
N ILE A 256 -0.32 -17.66 23.06
CA ILE A 256 -0.32 -18.55 21.89
C ILE A 256 -0.73 -17.79 20.62
N PHE A 257 -1.76 -16.93 20.72
CA PHE A 257 -2.17 -16.10 19.60
C PHE A 257 -1.06 -15.12 19.17
N LEU A 258 -0.45 -14.41 20.13
CA LEU A 258 0.68 -13.49 19.89
C LEU A 258 1.84 -14.19 19.19
N THR A 259 2.34 -15.28 19.76
CA THR A 259 3.48 -16.02 19.20
C THR A 259 3.20 -16.50 17.77
N SER A 260 2.00 -17.02 17.51
CA SER A 260 1.59 -17.46 16.18
C SER A 260 1.47 -16.31 15.19
N ALA A 261 0.94 -15.16 15.61
CA ALA A 261 0.82 -13.96 14.78
C ALA A 261 2.20 -13.40 14.41
N VAL A 262 3.15 -13.39 15.35
CA VAL A 262 4.54 -13.00 15.10
C VAL A 262 5.18 -13.92 14.06
N VAL A 263 5.04 -15.24 14.21
CA VAL A 263 5.57 -16.21 13.24
C VAL A 263 4.93 -16.00 11.86
N GLY A 264 3.61 -15.86 11.79
CA GLY A 264 2.89 -15.58 10.54
C GLY A 264 3.36 -14.29 9.86
N PHE A 265 3.59 -13.24 10.65
CA PHE A 265 4.15 -11.98 10.16
C PHE A 265 5.55 -12.16 9.58
N LEU A 266 6.47 -12.81 10.30
CA LEU A 266 7.83 -13.07 9.83
C LEU A 266 7.84 -13.90 8.53
N ILE A 267 7.01 -14.94 8.46
CA ILE A 267 6.83 -15.75 7.25
C ILE A 267 6.35 -14.88 6.09
N SER A 268 5.30 -14.07 6.31
CA SER A 268 4.76 -13.20 5.25
C SER A 268 5.78 -12.18 4.74
N ARG A 269 6.59 -11.60 5.63
CA ARG A 269 7.67 -10.66 5.26
C ARG A 269 8.80 -11.35 4.51
N PHE A 270 9.16 -12.57 4.93
CA PHE A 270 10.12 -13.39 4.19
C PHE A 270 9.64 -13.67 2.76
N PHE A 271 8.39 -14.12 2.59
CA PHE A 271 7.81 -14.35 1.26
C PHE A 271 7.73 -13.07 0.42
N TYR A 272 7.35 -11.94 1.03
CA TYR A 272 7.32 -10.64 0.37
C TYR A 272 8.70 -10.26 -0.18
N HIS A 273 9.73 -10.30 0.65
CA HIS A 273 11.09 -9.99 0.23
C HIS A 273 11.65 -10.98 -0.78
N TRP A 274 11.36 -12.28 -0.63
CA TRP A 274 11.77 -13.32 -1.58
C TRP A 274 11.21 -13.06 -3.00
N HIS A 275 9.92 -12.74 -3.10
CA HIS A 275 9.29 -12.43 -4.38
C HIS A 275 9.73 -11.09 -4.96
N HIS A 276 9.99 -10.08 -4.11
CA HIS A 276 10.44 -8.77 -4.57
C HIS A 276 11.91 -8.76 -4.99
N GLY A 277 12.79 -9.48 -4.28
CA GLY A 277 14.23 -9.51 -4.56
C GLY A 277 14.57 -10.14 -5.92
N LYS A 278 13.73 -11.04 -6.43
CA LYS A 278 13.95 -11.70 -7.74
C LYS A 278 13.46 -10.91 -8.95
N GLY A 279 12.57 -9.93 -8.76
CA GLY A 279 11.83 -9.31 -9.86
C GLY A 279 12.44 -8.05 -10.47
N ILE A 280 13.54 -7.52 -9.92
CA ILE A 280 14.15 -6.24 -10.35
C ILE A 280 15.31 -6.48 -11.34
N LEU A 281 15.87 -7.68 -11.41
CA LEU A 281 17.08 -7.97 -12.20
C LEU A 281 16.84 -8.71 -13.53
N GLN A 282 15.60 -8.95 -13.93
CA GLN A 282 15.32 -9.42 -15.28
C GLN A 282 14.68 -8.29 -16.10
N PRO A 283 15.48 -7.50 -16.85
CA PRO A 283 14.92 -6.78 -17.98
C PRO A 283 14.17 -7.79 -18.83
N ASN A 284 12.96 -7.45 -19.27
CA ASN A 284 12.22 -8.20 -20.27
C ASN A 284 13.04 -8.23 -21.58
N GLY A 285 14.09 -9.04 -21.60
CA GLY A 285 14.83 -9.39 -22.79
C GLY A 285 13.93 -10.28 -23.63
N SER A 286 13.48 -9.72 -24.75
CA SER A 286 13.13 -10.45 -25.97
C SER A 286 12.27 -11.71 -25.78
N ARG A 287 10.96 -11.52 -25.60
CA ARG A 287 10.00 -12.41 -26.29
C ARG A 287 9.65 -11.75 -27.61
N SER A 288 10.56 -11.92 -28.57
CA SER A 288 10.27 -11.81 -30.01
C SER A 288 9.45 -13.02 -30.45
#